data_AF-A0A0C6FQ14-F1
#
_entry.id   AF-A0A0C6FQ14-F1
#
_cell.length_a   1.000
_cell.length_b   1.000
_cell.length_c   1.000
_cell.angle_alpha   90.00
_cell.angle_beta   90.00
_cell.angle_gamma   90.00
#
_symmetry.space_group_name_H-M   'P 1'
#
loop_
_entity.id
_entity.type
_entity.pdbx_description
1 polymer ?
#
loop_
_entity_poly.entity_id
_entity_poly.type
_entity_poly.pdbx_seq_one_letter_code
_entity_poly.pdbx_strand_id
1 'polypeptide(L)'
;MQSRPGARCRRASACLAFLALVLMRPAWAQTVEDGSDGTIGPADTTRVLALIRQDLNSPDAKVTQLRRSGASHVCGSVNVKNRDGLYTGERGFVVDLPSGTFGRVPDGPELLSPRAAGFAGKEAIRQSYFRLCLDD
;
A
#
# COMPACT_ATOMS: atom_id res chain seq x y z
N MET A 1 -35.59 -7.59 67.65
CA MET A 1 -36.18 -6.94 66.47
C MET A 1 -35.08 -6.26 65.68
N GLN A 2 -34.97 -6.60 64.40
CA GLN A 2 -33.95 -6.16 63.44
C GLN A 2 -34.23 -4.73 62.96
N SER A 3 -33.17 -3.93 62.75
CA SER A 3 -33.21 -2.83 61.78
C SER A 3 -31.83 -2.64 61.14
N ARG A 4 -31.84 -2.20 59.88
CA ARG A 4 -30.95 -2.55 58.77
C ARG A 4 -29.67 -1.69 58.67
N PRO A 5 -28.62 -2.18 57.99
CA PRO A 5 -27.44 -1.39 57.65
C PRO A 5 -27.66 -0.56 56.37
N GLY A 6 -27.32 0.72 56.41
CA GLY A 6 -27.16 1.58 55.24
C GLY A 6 -25.68 1.70 54.89
N ALA A 7 -25.16 0.82 54.02
CA ALA A 7 -23.80 0.90 53.51
C ALA A 7 -23.80 1.29 52.03
N ARG A 8 -23.01 2.32 51.73
CA ARG A 8 -23.00 3.11 50.51
C ARG A 8 -22.44 2.34 49.31
N CYS A 9 -22.91 2.76 48.13
CA CYS A 9 -22.36 2.48 46.82
C CYS A 9 -20.82 2.44 46.80
N ARG A 10 -20.25 1.31 46.39
CA ARG A 10 -18.92 1.24 45.77
C ARG A 10 -19.03 0.39 44.52
N ARG A 11 -19.36 1.03 43.39
CA ARG A 11 -19.22 0.46 42.04
C ARG A 11 -18.43 1.46 41.21
N ALA A 12 -17.11 1.35 41.20
CA ALA A 12 -16.27 2.18 40.33
C ALA A 12 -14.88 1.56 40.13
N SER A 13 -14.80 0.28 39.75
CA SER A 13 -13.53 -0.33 39.31
C SER A 13 -13.80 -1.49 38.35
N ALA A 14 -14.39 -1.24 37.19
CA ALA A 14 -14.57 -2.28 36.17
C ALA A 14 -14.75 -1.73 34.73
N CYS A 15 -14.19 -0.56 34.40
CA CYS A 15 -14.34 0.02 33.04
C CYS A 15 -13.03 0.40 32.36
N LEU A 16 -11.86 0.13 32.96
CA LEU A 16 -10.57 0.51 32.35
C LEU A 16 -9.90 -0.60 31.52
N ALA A 17 -10.40 -1.84 31.52
CA ALA A 17 -9.76 -2.94 30.80
C ALA A 17 -10.23 -3.11 29.33
N PHE A 18 -11.39 -2.56 28.95
CA PHE A 18 -11.96 -2.80 27.61
C PHE A 18 -11.44 -1.86 26.51
N LEU A 19 -10.76 -0.77 26.86
CA LEU A 19 -10.26 0.19 25.85
C LEU A 19 -8.91 -0.22 25.22
N ALA A 20 -8.21 -1.19 25.77
CA ALA A 20 -6.88 -1.59 25.29
C ALA A 20 -6.91 -2.58 24.11
N LEU A 21 -8.04 -3.23 23.80
CA LEU A 21 -8.11 -4.26 22.76
C LEU A 21 -8.37 -3.75 21.33
N VAL A 22 -8.69 -2.46 21.14
CA VAL A 22 -9.11 -1.95 19.81
C VAL A 22 -7.93 -1.50 18.93
N LEU A 23 -6.69 -1.52 19.43
CA LEU A 23 -5.51 -1.03 18.70
C LEU A 23 -4.62 -2.11 18.08
N MET A 24 -4.90 -3.40 18.27
CA MET A 24 -4.22 -4.47 17.53
C MET A 24 -4.85 -4.64 16.15
N ARG A 25 -4.66 -3.65 15.27
CA ARG A 25 -4.76 -3.92 13.84
C ARG A 25 -3.60 -4.85 13.48
N PRO A 26 -3.84 -5.98 12.78
CA PRO A 26 -2.73 -6.76 12.26
C PRO A 26 -1.93 -5.84 11.35
N ALA A 27 -0.70 -5.54 11.77
CA ALA A 27 0.28 -4.86 10.94
C ALA A 27 0.75 -5.87 9.89
N TRP A 28 -0.09 -6.16 8.89
CA TRP A 28 0.40 -6.62 7.60
C TRP A 28 1.10 -5.42 6.96
N ALA A 29 2.28 -5.11 7.48
CA ALA A 29 3.19 -4.17 6.89
C ALA A 29 3.66 -4.85 5.60
N GLN A 30 3.00 -4.52 4.50
CA GLN A 30 3.50 -4.80 3.16
C GLN A 30 4.98 -4.44 3.12
N THR A 31 5.85 -5.42 2.89
CA THR A 31 7.30 -5.25 2.89
C THR A 31 7.86 -5.36 1.48
N VAL A 32 9.07 -4.87 1.31
CA VAL A 32 9.86 -5.06 0.09
C VAL A 32 10.60 -6.39 0.25
N GLU A 33 10.36 -7.35 -0.65
CA GLU A 33 10.81 -8.74 -0.45
C GLU A 33 12.29 -8.96 -0.75
N ASP A 34 12.90 -8.10 -1.55
CA ASP A 34 14.26 -8.28 -2.09
C ASP A 34 15.30 -7.32 -1.50
N GLY A 35 14.91 -6.50 -0.52
CA GLY A 35 15.80 -5.51 0.13
C GLY A 35 16.16 -4.31 -0.75
N SER A 36 15.49 -4.13 -1.89
CA SER A 36 15.74 -3.01 -2.82
C SER A 36 15.38 -1.64 -2.23
N ASP A 37 14.61 -1.61 -1.14
CA ASP A 37 14.29 -0.42 -0.36
C ASP A 37 15.52 0.29 0.22
N GLY A 38 16.62 -0.44 0.42
CA GLY A 38 17.90 0.14 0.86
C GLY A 38 18.44 1.21 -0.10
N THR A 39 18.04 1.18 -1.37
CA THR A 39 18.50 2.13 -2.41
C THR A 39 17.76 3.47 -2.38
N ILE A 40 16.52 3.48 -1.89
CA ILE A 40 15.68 4.70 -1.87
C ILE A 40 15.58 5.30 -0.46
N GLY A 41 15.81 4.50 0.58
CA GLY A 41 15.80 4.92 1.97
C GLY A 41 14.42 4.82 2.64
N PRO A 42 14.37 4.71 3.98
CA PRO A 42 13.17 4.28 4.72
C PRO A 42 11.97 5.23 4.61
N ALA A 43 12.21 6.53 4.49
CA ALA A 43 11.14 7.53 4.34
C ALA A 43 10.40 7.35 3.01
N ASP A 44 11.15 7.25 1.91
CA ASP A 44 10.58 7.07 0.58
C ASP A 44 9.96 5.68 0.43
N THR A 45 10.56 4.64 0.99
CA THR A 45 9.97 3.29 1.05
C THR A 45 8.61 3.32 1.73
N THR A 46 8.50 3.96 2.90
CA THR A 46 7.23 4.08 3.62
C THR A 46 6.19 4.81 2.76
N ARG A 47 6.60 5.86 2.06
CA ARG A 47 5.72 6.65 1.19
C ARG A 47 5.23 5.83 -0.02
N VAL A 48 6.15 5.13 -0.70
CA VAL A 48 5.84 4.27 -1.84
C VAL A 48 4.86 3.16 -1.44
N LEU A 49 5.12 2.45 -0.35
CA LEU A 49 4.24 1.38 0.13
C LEU A 49 2.84 1.89 0.51
N ALA A 50 2.75 3.11 1.07
CA ALA A 50 1.47 3.74 1.37
C ALA A 50 0.66 4.02 0.09
N LEU A 51 1.30 4.53 -0.96
CA LEU A 51 0.66 4.81 -2.25
C LEU A 51 0.21 3.53 -2.95
N ILE A 52 1.06 2.49 -2.96
CA ILE A 52 0.72 1.18 -3.54
C ILE A 52 -0.52 0.60 -2.85
N ARG A 53 -0.56 0.65 -1.51
CA ARG A 53 -1.70 0.15 -0.74
C ARG A 53 -2.99 0.92 -1.05
N GLN A 54 -2.89 2.24 -1.17
CA GLN A 54 -4.02 3.10 -1.47
C GLN A 54 -4.62 2.80 -2.85
N ASP A 55 -3.78 2.60 -3.86
CA ASP A 55 -4.23 2.43 -5.25
C ASP A 55 -4.67 0.99 -5.56
N LEU A 56 -3.91 -0.01 -5.12
CA LEU A 56 -4.16 -1.41 -5.46
C LEU A 56 -5.16 -2.11 -4.52
N ASN A 57 -5.42 -1.54 -3.34
CA ASN A 57 -6.25 -2.16 -2.30
C ASN A 57 -5.86 -3.63 -1.98
N SER A 58 -4.57 -3.96 -2.10
CA SER A 58 -4.01 -5.28 -1.85
C SER A 58 -2.93 -5.17 -0.76
N PRO A 59 -3.25 -5.53 0.51
CA PRO A 59 -2.31 -5.40 1.62
C PRO A 59 -1.14 -6.38 1.54
N ASP A 60 -1.25 -7.39 0.70
CA ASP A 60 -0.30 -8.48 0.48
C ASP A 60 0.38 -8.41 -0.89
N ALA A 61 0.34 -7.24 -1.55
CA ALA A 61 1.07 -7.00 -2.78
C ALA A 61 2.58 -7.14 -2.53
N LYS A 62 3.26 -7.98 -3.31
CA LYS A 62 4.72 -8.11 -3.26
C LYS A 62 5.34 -6.93 -3.98
N VAL A 63 6.32 -6.30 -3.36
CA VAL A 63 7.07 -5.17 -3.95
C VAL A 63 8.53 -5.55 -4.03
N THR A 64 9.12 -5.35 -5.21
CA THR A 64 10.49 -5.71 -5.56
C THR A 64 11.10 -4.64 -6.46
N GLN A 65 12.42 -4.72 -6.69
CA GLN A 65 13.18 -3.93 -7.67
C GLN A 65 13.06 -2.40 -7.51
N LEU A 66 12.88 -1.92 -6.28
CA LEU A 66 12.86 -0.50 -5.97
C LEU A 66 14.18 0.15 -6.34
N ARG A 67 14.09 1.25 -7.09
CA ARG A 67 15.23 2.08 -7.45
C ARG A 67 14.79 3.52 -7.68
N ARG A 68 15.69 4.46 -7.38
CA ARG A 68 15.48 5.87 -7.77
C ARG A 68 15.61 6.00 -9.29
N SER A 69 14.77 6.87 -9.85
CA SER A 69 14.91 7.37 -11.21
C SER A 69 14.92 8.90 -11.18
N GLY A 70 16.06 9.47 -11.53
CA GLY A 70 16.30 10.91 -11.42
C GLY A 70 16.12 11.44 -9.98
N ALA A 71 15.67 12.68 -9.87
CA ALA A 71 15.60 13.39 -8.59
C ALA A 71 14.36 13.04 -7.74
N SER A 72 13.24 12.67 -8.37
CA SER A 72 11.93 12.64 -7.70
C SER A 72 11.10 11.38 -7.94
N HIS A 73 11.57 10.46 -8.79
CA HIS A 73 10.81 9.27 -9.15
C HIS A 73 11.40 8.02 -8.52
N VAL A 74 10.53 7.06 -8.25
CA VAL A 74 10.89 5.71 -7.85
C VAL A 74 10.24 4.72 -8.80
N CYS A 75 11.04 3.80 -9.33
CA CYS A 75 10.58 2.70 -10.15
C CYS A 75 10.66 1.40 -9.36
N GLY A 76 9.80 0.45 -9.68
CA GLY A 76 9.85 -0.88 -9.08
C GLY A 76 8.90 -1.85 -9.75
N SER A 77 8.75 -3.00 -9.13
CA SER A 77 7.85 -4.07 -9.55
C SER A 77 6.86 -4.40 -8.43
N VAL A 78 5.61 -4.66 -8.81
CA VAL A 78 4.55 -5.07 -7.90
C VAL A 78 3.87 -6.33 -8.43
N ASN A 79 3.54 -7.25 -7.53
CA ASN A 79 2.77 -8.45 -7.86
C ASN A 79 1.59 -8.56 -6.91
N VAL A 80 0.38 -8.51 -7.47
CA VAL A 80 -0.88 -8.58 -6.72
C VAL A 80 -1.52 -9.95 -6.89
N LYS A 81 -2.34 -10.34 -5.92
CA LYS A 81 -3.15 -11.55 -6.04
C LYS A 81 -4.46 -11.26 -6.75
N ASN A 82 -4.93 -12.25 -7.50
CA ASN A 82 -6.29 -12.29 -8.00
C ASN A 82 -7.28 -12.68 -6.87
N ARG A 83 -8.56 -12.78 -7.23
CA ARG A 83 -9.63 -13.18 -6.31
C ARG A 83 -9.47 -14.58 -5.74
N ASP A 84 -8.69 -15.44 -6.41
CA ASP A 84 -8.39 -16.81 -5.98
C ASP A 84 -7.16 -16.88 -5.07
N GLY A 85 -6.54 -15.75 -4.76
CA GLY A 85 -5.34 -15.68 -3.91
C GLY A 85 -4.04 -16.05 -4.63
N LEU A 86 -4.03 -16.05 -5.96
CA LEU A 86 -2.86 -16.36 -6.78
C LEU A 86 -2.22 -15.09 -7.34
N TYR A 87 -0.90 -14.99 -7.25
CA TYR A 87 -0.15 -13.89 -7.85
C TYR A 87 -0.26 -13.90 -9.38
N THR A 88 -0.57 -12.75 -9.96
CA THR A 88 -0.85 -12.62 -11.40
C THR A 88 0.39 -12.29 -12.25
N GLY A 89 1.55 -12.18 -11.61
CA GLY A 89 2.83 -11.85 -12.23
C GLY A 89 3.25 -10.42 -11.95
N GLU A 90 4.57 -10.18 -11.97
CA GLU A 90 5.14 -8.88 -11.66
C GLU A 90 4.78 -7.84 -12.73
N ARG A 91 4.50 -6.62 -12.29
CA ARG A 91 4.27 -5.46 -13.14
C ARG A 91 5.11 -4.30 -12.67
N GLY A 92 5.78 -3.65 -13.63
CA GLY A 92 6.47 -2.41 -13.37
C GLY A 92 5.51 -1.35 -12.82
N PHE A 93 6.04 -0.44 -12.03
CA PHE A 93 5.33 0.76 -11.63
C PHE A 93 6.28 1.94 -11.55
N VAL A 94 5.70 3.13 -11.57
CA VAL A 94 6.39 4.40 -11.32
C VAL A 94 5.66 5.16 -10.22
N VAL A 95 6.43 5.78 -9.33
CA VAL A 95 5.96 6.72 -8.32
C VAL A 95 6.61 8.07 -8.56
N ASP A 96 5.81 9.12 -8.57
CA ASP A 96 6.29 10.50 -8.47
C ASP A 96 6.11 10.98 -7.01
N LEU A 97 7.22 11.12 -6.29
CA LEU A 97 7.20 11.41 -4.85
C LEU A 97 6.57 12.78 -4.51
N PRO A 98 6.88 13.89 -5.23
CA PRO A 98 6.30 15.20 -4.97
C PRO A 98 4.79 15.27 -5.17
N SER A 99 4.26 14.71 -6.27
CA SER A 99 2.81 14.68 -6.49
C SER A 99 2.12 13.60 -5.64
N GLY A 100 2.87 12.60 -5.17
CA GLY A 100 2.30 11.43 -4.50
C GLY A 100 1.50 10.55 -5.46
N THR A 101 1.87 10.54 -6.74
CA THR A 101 1.17 9.74 -7.76
C THR A 101 1.82 8.37 -7.90
N PHE A 102 1.00 7.33 -7.94
CA PHE A 102 1.42 5.97 -8.25
C PHE A 102 0.79 5.53 -9.57
N GLY A 103 1.55 4.85 -10.42
CA GLY A 103 1.06 4.24 -11.65
C GLY A 103 1.64 2.86 -11.87
N ARG A 104 0.81 1.82 -11.75
CA ARG A 104 1.14 0.46 -12.21
C ARG A 104 1.06 0.40 -13.73
N VAL A 105 2.07 -0.19 -14.36
CA VAL A 105 2.05 -0.46 -15.80
C VAL A 105 0.85 -1.36 -16.12
N PRO A 106 -0.04 -0.92 -17.03
CA PRO A 106 -1.24 -1.67 -17.39
C PRO A 106 -0.90 -2.95 -18.14
N ASP A 107 -1.75 -3.96 -18.01
CA ASP A 107 -1.67 -5.19 -18.78
C ASP A 107 -2.04 -4.96 -20.26
N GLY A 108 -1.52 -5.79 -21.17
CA GLY A 108 -1.81 -5.70 -22.61
C GLY A 108 -3.32 -5.62 -22.93
N PRO A 109 -4.17 -6.48 -22.33
CA PRO A 109 -5.63 -6.39 -22.46
C PRO A 109 -6.23 -5.04 -22.06
N GLU A 110 -5.61 -4.31 -21.12
CA GLU A 110 -6.10 -3.01 -20.65
C GLU A 110 -5.86 -1.86 -21.63
N LEU A 111 -5.01 -2.08 -22.64
CA LEU A 111 -4.67 -1.10 -23.68
C LEU A 111 -5.20 -1.49 -25.07
N LEU A 112 -6.13 -2.45 -25.18
CA LEU A 112 -6.63 -2.93 -26.47
C LEU A 112 -7.52 -1.92 -27.22
N SER A 113 -8.18 -1.01 -26.51
CA SER A 113 -9.14 -0.08 -27.12
C SER A 113 -8.82 1.37 -26.75
N PRO A 114 -8.39 2.20 -27.71
CA PRO A 114 -8.17 3.63 -27.49
C PRO A 114 -9.41 4.41 -27.05
N ARG A 115 -10.61 3.85 -27.28
CA ARG A 115 -11.89 4.45 -26.90
C ARG A 115 -12.37 4.00 -25.51
N ALA A 116 -11.68 3.05 -24.87
CA ALA A 116 -12.05 2.59 -23.54
C ALA A 116 -11.87 3.72 -22.52
N ALA A 117 -12.76 3.76 -21.54
CA ALA A 117 -12.63 4.67 -20.40
C ALA A 117 -11.29 4.43 -19.69
N GLY A 118 -10.57 5.51 -19.39
CA GLY A 118 -9.27 5.45 -18.71
C GLY A 118 -8.08 5.06 -19.60
N PHE A 119 -8.28 4.81 -20.91
CA PHE A 119 -7.19 4.47 -21.82
C PHE A 119 -6.05 5.51 -21.79
N ALA A 120 -6.37 6.80 -21.90
CA ALA A 120 -5.38 7.87 -21.92
C ALA A 120 -4.51 7.90 -20.65
N GLY A 121 -5.11 7.65 -19.48
CA GLY A 121 -4.38 7.59 -18.20
C GLY A 121 -3.45 6.37 -18.14
N LYS A 122 -3.94 5.20 -18.55
CA LYS A 122 -3.14 3.97 -18.61
C LYS A 122 -1.97 4.10 -19.58
N GLU A 123 -2.21 4.71 -20.74
CA GLU A 123 -1.17 4.96 -21.74
C GLU A 123 -0.13 5.96 -21.24
N ALA A 124 -0.55 7.02 -20.54
CA ALA A 124 0.37 7.98 -19.93
C ALA A 124 1.27 7.33 -18.86
N ILE A 125 0.72 6.43 -18.04
CA ILE A 125 1.51 5.63 -17.08
C ILE A 125 2.53 4.76 -17.81
N ARG A 126 2.11 4.05 -18.86
CA ARG A 126 3.02 3.23 -19.69
C ARG A 126 4.16 4.09 -20.23
N GLN A 127 3.86 5.19 -20.89
CA GLN A 127 4.88 6.08 -21.45
C GLN A 127 5.83 6.64 -20.38
N SER A 128 5.30 7.01 -19.22
CA SER A 128 6.10 7.47 -18.09
C SER A 128 7.05 6.40 -17.58
N TYR A 129 6.56 5.16 -17.44
CA TYR A 129 7.40 4.03 -17.03
C TYR A 129 8.51 3.75 -18.04
N PHE A 130 8.22 3.71 -19.34
CA PHE A 130 9.25 3.47 -20.35
C PHE A 130 10.35 4.54 -20.29
N ARG A 131 9.95 5.82 -20.28
CA ARG A 131 10.87 6.97 -20.26
C ARG A 131 11.72 7.06 -18.99
N LEU A 132 11.16 6.68 -17.83
CA LEU A 132 11.81 6.90 -16.53
C LEU A 132 12.49 5.65 -15.99
N CYS A 133 12.02 4.46 -16.39
CA CYS A 133 12.40 3.21 -15.75
C CYS A 133 13.07 2.22 -16.70
N LEU A 134 13.01 2.38 -18.03
CA LEU A 134 13.61 1.40 -18.96
C LEU A 134 14.86 1.91 -19.69
N ASP A 135 15.16 3.20 -19.62
CA ASP A 135 16.35 3.80 -20.21
C ASP A 135 17.45 3.91 -19.14
N ASP A 136 18.27 2.85 -18.99
CA ASP A 136 19.56 2.89 -18.28
C ASP A 136 20.69 3.25 -19.26
#